data_AF-A0A5N8YS59-F1
#
_entry.id   AF-A0A5N8YS59-F1
#
_cell.length_a   1.000
_cell.length_b   1.000
_cell.length_c   1.000
_cell.angle_alpha   90.00
_cell.angle_beta   90.00
_cell.angle_gamma   90.00
#
_symmetry.space_group_name_H-M   'P 1'
#
loop_
_entity.id
_entity.type
_entity.pdbx_description
1 polymer ?
#
loop_
_entity_poly.entity_id
_entity_poly.type
_entity_poly.pdbx_seq_one_letter_code
_entity_poly.pdbx_strand_id
1 'polypeptide(L)'
;MNGKLRNWIIVGALSAAISVVFGAAGSHWLESVIDRDYTDTYSTAVRFHMLHSLGLIIGAVVIERMTLNFFLSASLWLLLFGLAIFCGSLYFLSITKFGILGALAPIGGVSLILGWLSLAFGVLRSNAKSAS
;
A
#
# COMPACT_ATOMS: atom_id res chain seq x y z
N MET A 1 7.42 -11.83 18.02
CA MET A 1 6.48 -10.95 17.30
C MET A 1 5.05 -11.08 17.77
N ASN A 2 4.44 -9.93 18.12
CA ASN A 2 3.01 -9.83 18.45
C ASN A 2 2.16 -10.40 17.30
N GLY A 3 1.17 -11.25 17.62
CA GLY A 3 0.30 -11.89 16.63
C GLY A 3 -0.38 -10.90 15.66
N LYS A 4 -0.72 -9.70 16.13
CA LYS A 4 -1.29 -8.65 15.27
C LYS A 4 -0.27 -8.13 14.23
N LEU A 5 0.99 -7.94 14.62
CA LEU A 5 2.04 -7.46 13.71
C LEU A 5 2.45 -8.55 12.70
N ARG A 6 2.41 -9.82 13.10
CA ARG A 6 2.59 -10.94 12.16
C ARG A 6 1.57 -10.91 11.03
N ASN A 7 0.30 -10.63 11.35
CA ASN A 7 -0.75 -10.55 10.34
C ASN A 7 -0.49 -9.42 9.34
N TRP A 8 0.06 -8.28 9.78
CA TRP A 8 0.43 -7.18 8.89
C TRP A 8 1.55 -7.53 7.91
N ILE A 9 2.54 -8.29 8.36
CA ILE A 9 3.60 -8.81 7.47
C ILE A 9 2.99 -9.77 6.43
N ILE A 10 2.09 -10.66 6.85
CA ILE A 10 1.40 -11.58 5.93
C ILE A 10 0.61 -10.79 4.89
N VAL A 11 -0.19 -9.81 5.32
CA VAL A 11 -0.96 -8.94 4.42
C VAL A 11 -0.03 -8.23 3.44
N GLY A 12 1.04 -7.59 3.93
CA GLY A 12 2.01 -6.91 3.06
C GLY A 12 2.69 -7.86 2.07
N ALA A 13 3.06 -9.08 2.49
CA ALA A 13 3.68 -10.08 1.62
C ALA A 13 2.71 -10.58 0.54
N LEU A 14 1.45 -10.84 0.90
CA LEU A 14 0.42 -11.23 -0.05
C LEU A 14 0.11 -10.10 -1.04
N SER A 15 0.01 -8.84 -0.57
CA SER A 15 -0.16 -7.68 -1.45
C SER A 15 1.03 -7.49 -2.39
N ALA A 16 2.26 -7.68 -1.90
CA ALA A 16 3.45 -7.65 -2.76
C ALA A 16 3.41 -8.74 -3.84
N ALA A 17 3.00 -9.96 -3.48
CA ALA A 17 2.82 -11.04 -4.44
C ALA A 17 1.75 -10.72 -5.50
N ILE A 18 0.61 -10.14 -5.10
CA ILE A 18 -0.43 -9.67 -6.05
C ILE A 18 0.15 -8.58 -6.97
N SER A 19 0.95 -7.66 -6.44
CA SER A 19 1.61 -6.63 -7.25
C SER A 19 2.56 -7.24 -8.29
N VAL A 20 3.32 -8.29 -7.94
CA VAL A 20 4.16 -9.02 -8.91
C VAL A 20 3.29 -9.67 -10.00
N VAL A 21 2.18 -10.32 -9.61
CA VAL A 21 1.25 -10.92 -10.57
C VAL A 21 0.70 -9.87 -11.53
N PHE A 22 0.25 -8.71 -11.03
CA PHE A 22 -0.26 -7.64 -11.89
C PHE A 22 0.85 -7.00 -12.73
N GLY A 23 2.06 -6.81 -12.21
CA GLY A 23 3.19 -6.34 -12.99
C GLY A 23 3.51 -7.26 -14.18
N ALA A 24 3.61 -8.58 -13.92
CA ALA A 24 3.85 -9.57 -14.96
C ALA A 24 2.67 -9.71 -15.93
N ALA A 25 1.44 -9.67 -15.43
CA ALA A 25 0.25 -9.72 -16.26
C ALA A 25 0.17 -8.49 -17.17
N GLY A 26 0.51 -7.29 -16.69
CA GLY A 26 0.55 -6.05 -17.47
C GLY A 26 1.43 -6.13 -18.72
N SER A 27 2.61 -6.75 -18.61
CA SER A 27 3.59 -6.84 -19.71
C SER A 27 3.43 -8.05 -20.62
N HIS A 28 2.58 -9.02 -20.28
CA HIS A 28 2.45 -10.26 -21.04
C HIS A 28 1.02 -10.61 -21.45
N TRP A 29 0.04 -10.42 -20.56
CA TRP A 29 -1.34 -10.89 -20.77
C TRP A 29 -2.33 -9.74 -20.97
N LEU A 30 -2.07 -8.60 -20.33
CA LEU A 30 -2.94 -7.43 -20.34
C LEU A 30 -2.45 -6.33 -21.27
N GLU A 31 -1.31 -6.50 -21.96
CA GLU A 31 -0.75 -5.47 -22.86
C GLU A 31 -1.75 -5.06 -23.95
N SER A 32 -2.49 -6.01 -24.53
CA SER A 32 -3.52 -5.72 -25.55
C SER A 32 -4.86 -5.26 -24.97
N VAL A 33 -5.05 -5.37 -23.65
CA VAL A 33 -6.29 -5.02 -22.94
C VAL A 33 -6.18 -3.63 -22.32
N ILE A 34 -5.01 -3.30 -21.79
CA ILE A 34 -4.70 -1.98 -21.25
C ILE A 34 -4.72 -0.99 -22.42
N ASP A 35 -5.53 0.04 -22.26
CA ASP A 35 -5.57 1.12 -23.24
C ASP A 35 -4.21 1.86 -23.26
N ARG A 36 -3.75 2.19 -24.47
CA ARG A 36 -2.46 2.87 -24.67
C ARG A 36 -2.34 4.14 -23.83
N ASP A 37 -3.41 4.90 -23.70
CA ASP A 37 -3.45 6.16 -22.94
C ASP A 37 -3.36 5.93 -21.42
N TYR A 38 -3.56 4.70 -20.95
CA TYR A 38 -3.56 4.33 -19.54
C TYR A 38 -2.42 3.38 -19.14
N THR A 39 -1.46 3.14 -20.02
CA THR A 39 -0.26 2.30 -19.75
C THR A 39 0.53 2.84 -18.55
N ASP A 40 0.75 4.15 -18.50
CA ASP A 40 1.45 4.81 -17.39
C ASP A 40 0.64 4.77 -16.10
N THR A 41 -0.69 4.84 -16.22
CA THR A 41 -1.62 4.72 -15.09
C THR A 41 -1.52 3.33 -14.46
N TYR A 42 -1.51 2.29 -15.29
CA TYR A 42 -1.35 0.90 -14.85
C TYR A 42 0.02 0.69 -14.19
N SER A 43 1.09 1.18 -14.83
CA SER A 43 2.46 1.09 -14.32
C SER A 43 2.60 1.81 -12.97
N THR A 44 1.92 2.95 -12.80
CA THR A 44 1.85 3.67 -11.52
C THR A 44 1.15 2.83 -10.45
N ALA A 45 0.04 2.17 -10.79
CA ALA A 45 -0.67 1.27 -9.88
C ALA A 45 0.22 0.12 -9.39
N VAL A 46 0.95 -0.54 -10.30
CA VAL A 46 1.91 -1.63 -9.95
C VAL A 46 2.99 -1.13 -9.01
N ARG A 47 3.65 -0.02 -9.37
CA ARG A 47 4.73 0.55 -8.57
C ARG A 47 4.27 0.92 -7.17
N PHE A 48 3.15 1.65 -7.06
CA PHE A 48 2.62 2.06 -5.76
C PHE A 48 2.13 0.85 -4.95
N HIS A 49 1.48 -0.12 -5.59
CA HIS A 49 1.06 -1.37 -4.92
C HIS A 49 2.26 -2.07 -4.29
N MET A 50 3.37 -2.23 -5.02
CA MET A 50 4.59 -2.83 -4.47
C MET A 50 5.17 -1.99 -3.32
N LEU A 51 5.37 -0.68 -3.53
CA LEU A 51 5.99 0.20 -2.52
C LEU A 51 5.21 0.22 -1.20
N HIS A 52 3.88 0.30 -1.25
CA HIS A 52 3.06 0.32 -0.04
C HIS A 52 2.89 -1.06 0.59
N SER A 53 2.96 -2.14 -0.20
CA SER A 53 3.04 -3.51 0.34
C SER A 53 4.31 -3.71 1.17
N LEU A 54 5.47 -3.27 0.63
CA LEU A 54 6.72 -3.25 1.38
C LEU A 54 6.64 -2.31 2.58
N GLY A 55 5.96 -1.17 2.43
CA GLY A 55 5.67 -0.24 3.53
C GLY A 55 4.90 -0.89 4.69
N LEU A 56 3.93 -1.76 4.41
CA LEU A 56 3.23 -2.53 5.44
C LEU A 56 4.17 -3.49 6.19
N ILE A 57 5.02 -4.21 5.46
CA ILE A 57 6.00 -5.15 6.05
C ILE A 57 7.01 -4.39 6.91
N ILE A 58 7.65 -3.37 6.36
CA ILE A 58 8.67 -2.56 7.03
C ILE A 58 8.03 -1.83 8.22
N GLY A 59 6.86 -1.24 8.05
CA GLY A 59 6.12 -0.58 9.11
C GLY A 59 5.82 -1.51 10.28
N ALA A 60 5.36 -2.74 10.01
CA ALA A 60 5.12 -3.73 11.05
C ALA A 60 6.40 -4.10 11.83
N VAL A 61 7.53 -4.28 11.14
CA VAL A 61 8.84 -4.55 11.76
C VAL A 61 9.33 -3.38 12.61
N VAL A 62 9.16 -2.14 12.13
CA VAL A 62 9.48 -0.92 12.89
C VAL A 62 8.62 -0.84 14.15
N ILE A 63 7.31 -1.04 14.03
CA ILE A 63 6.35 -0.97 15.14
C ILE A 63 6.62 -2.05 16.19
N GLU A 64 7.15 -3.22 15.80
CA GLU A 64 7.51 -4.27 16.76
C GLU A 64 8.53 -3.77 17.79
N ARG A 65 9.46 -2.91 17.38
CA ARG A 65 10.54 -2.36 18.21
C ARG A 65 10.13 -1.12 19.02
N MET A 66 8.95 -0.57 18.75
CA MET A 66 8.46 0.67 19.37
C MET A 66 7.34 0.39 20.37
N THR A 67 7.20 1.27 21.36
CA THR A 67 6.01 1.26 22.24
C THR A 67 4.79 1.66 21.41
N LEU A 68 3.77 0.81 21.35
CA LEU A 68 2.64 1.04 20.45
C LEU A 68 1.86 2.30 20.90
N ASN A 69 1.59 3.20 19.96
CA ASN A 69 0.72 4.35 20.15
C ASN A 69 -0.32 4.43 19.02
N PHE A 70 -1.26 5.37 19.14
CA PHE A 70 -2.35 5.56 18.19
C PHE A 70 -1.85 5.75 16.74
N PHE A 71 -0.85 6.62 16.53
CA PHE A 71 -0.32 6.93 15.20
C PHE A 71 0.34 5.73 14.53
N LEU A 72 1.10 4.93 15.29
CA LEU A 72 1.69 3.68 14.80
C LEU A 72 0.64 2.65 14.43
N SER A 73 -0.47 2.55 15.18
CA SER A 73 -1.56 1.65 14.80
C SER A 73 -2.33 2.15 13.58
N ALA A 74 -2.53 3.47 13.47
CA ALA A 74 -3.26 4.07 12.36
C ALA A 74 -2.48 3.99 11.03
N SER A 75 -1.15 4.06 11.07
CA SER A 75 -0.30 4.08 9.86
C SER A 75 -0.50 2.85 8.98
N LEU A 76 -0.51 1.64 9.54
CA LEU A 76 -0.68 0.41 8.77
C LEU A 76 -2.08 0.30 8.15
N TRP A 77 -3.12 0.73 8.87
CA TRP A 77 -4.49 0.77 8.34
C TRP A 77 -4.65 1.78 7.21
N LEU A 78 -4.08 2.98 7.37
CA LEU A 78 -4.09 4.02 6.35
C LEU A 78 -3.31 3.58 5.10
N LEU A 79 -2.16 2.93 5.27
CA LEU A 79 -1.39 2.39 4.14
C LEU A 79 -2.19 1.30 3.41
N LEU A 80 -2.84 0.38 4.12
CA LEU A 80 -3.64 -0.68 3.50
C LEU A 80 -4.87 -0.13 2.78
N PHE A 81 -5.62 0.77 3.43
CA PHE A 81 -6.80 1.40 2.82
C PHE A 81 -6.41 2.22 1.60
N GLY A 82 -5.37 3.05 1.72
CA GLY A 82 -4.84 3.83 0.63
C GLY A 82 -4.35 2.98 -0.54
N LEU A 83 -3.64 1.88 -0.26
CA LEU A 83 -3.19 0.92 -1.28
C LEU A 83 -4.38 0.33 -2.04
N ALA A 84 -5.40 -0.16 -1.31
CA ALA A 84 -6.56 -0.79 -1.92
C ALA A 84 -7.35 0.18 -2.81
N ILE A 85 -7.63 1.39 -2.30
CA ILE A 85 -8.41 2.39 -3.04
C ILE A 85 -7.60 2.98 -4.19
N PHE A 86 -6.37 3.45 -3.94
CA PHE A 86 -5.53 4.08 -4.96
C PHE A 86 -5.15 3.10 -6.06
N CYS A 87 -4.50 2.00 -5.72
CA CYS A 87 -3.99 1.07 -6.74
C CYS A 87 -5.16 0.34 -7.42
N GLY A 88 -6.16 -0.09 -6.65
CA GLY A 88 -7.36 -0.74 -7.17
C GLY A 88 -8.10 0.13 -8.18
N SER A 89 -8.29 1.43 -7.89
CA SER A 89 -8.97 2.33 -8.82
C SER A 89 -8.19 2.53 -10.10
N LEU A 90 -6.86 2.64 -10.03
CA LEU A 90 -6.02 2.81 -11.21
C LEU A 90 -5.98 1.54 -12.08
N TYR A 91 -5.85 0.35 -11.47
CA TYR A 91 -5.94 -0.91 -12.24
C TYR A 91 -7.27 -1.02 -12.98
N PHE A 92 -8.38 -0.74 -12.29
CA PHE A 92 -9.70 -0.83 -12.89
C PHE A 92 -9.90 0.22 -13.98
N LEU A 93 -9.45 1.47 -13.75
CA LEU A 93 -9.49 2.53 -14.75
C LEU A 93 -8.71 2.15 -16.01
N SER A 94 -7.49 1.62 -15.87
CA SER A 94 -6.64 1.22 -16.99
C SER A 94 -7.22 0.11 -17.86
N ILE A 95 -8.06 -0.76 -17.28
CA ILE A 95 -8.67 -1.90 -17.99
C ILE A 95 -10.06 -1.53 -18.55
N THR A 96 -10.87 -0.79 -17.80
CA THR A 96 -12.29 -0.55 -18.14
C THR A 96 -12.57 0.83 -18.73
N LYS A 97 -11.63 1.78 -18.59
CA LYS A 97 -11.78 3.19 -18.99
C LYS A 97 -12.91 3.94 -18.28
N PHE A 98 -13.42 3.40 -17.18
CA PHE A 98 -14.52 4.02 -16.45
C PHE A 98 -14.03 5.20 -15.59
N GLY A 99 -14.03 6.40 -16.19
CA GLY A 99 -13.38 7.60 -15.65
C GLY A 99 -13.77 8.02 -14.23
N ILE A 100 -14.98 7.70 -13.76
CA ILE A 100 -15.44 8.00 -12.39
C ILE A 100 -14.54 7.34 -11.34
N LEU A 101 -13.94 6.20 -11.65
CA LEU A 101 -13.05 5.51 -10.71
C LEU A 101 -11.72 6.22 -10.53
N GLY A 102 -11.28 7.02 -11.51
CA GLY A 102 -10.15 7.93 -11.32
C GLY A 102 -10.37 8.92 -10.17
N ALA A 103 -11.62 9.28 -9.86
CA ALA A 103 -11.95 10.18 -8.75
C ALA A 103 -11.75 9.54 -7.36
N LEU A 104 -11.60 8.21 -7.28
CA LEU A 104 -11.27 7.53 -6.02
C LEU A 104 -9.76 7.59 -5.71
N ALA A 105 -8.92 7.75 -6.74
CA ALA A 105 -7.47 7.78 -6.56
C ALA A 105 -7.01 8.91 -5.61
N PRO A 106 -7.50 10.17 -5.69
CA PRO A 106 -7.13 11.20 -4.72
C PRO A 106 -7.41 10.80 -3.26
N ILE A 107 -8.52 10.12 -2.98
CA ILE A 107 -8.88 9.66 -1.62
C ILE A 107 -7.87 8.63 -1.13
N GLY A 108 -7.54 7.64 -1.99
CA GLY A 108 -6.52 6.64 -1.68
C GLY A 108 -5.13 7.28 -1.48
N GLY A 109 -4.75 8.23 -2.34
CA GLY A 109 -3.48 8.95 -2.27
C GLY A 109 -3.33 9.75 -0.98
N VAL A 110 -4.37 10.49 -0.58
CA VAL A 110 -4.39 11.18 0.73
C VAL A 110 -4.23 10.20 1.88
N SER A 111 -4.91 9.05 1.83
CA SER A 111 -4.75 8.02 2.85
C SER A 111 -3.33 7.46 2.91
N LEU A 112 -2.68 7.22 1.77
CA LEU A 112 -1.28 6.79 1.71
C LEU A 112 -0.34 7.83 2.32
N ILE A 113 -0.53 9.12 2.01
CA ILE A 113 0.23 10.22 2.59
C ILE A 113 0.06 10.24 4.11
N LEU A 114 -1.18 10.20 4.59
CA LEU A 114 -1.47 10.19 6.03
C LEU A 114 -0.93 8.95 6.72
N GLY A 115 -0.88 7.79 6.05
CA GLY A 115 -0.29 6.57 6.57
C GLY A 115 1.20 6.72 6.85
N TRP A 116 1.96 7.25 5.88
CA TRP A 116 3.39 7.51 6.06
C TRP A 116 3.67 8.60 7.10
N LEU A 117 2.91 9.69 7.08
CA LEU A 117 3.03 10.74 8.10
C LEU A 117 2.73 10.20 9.50
N SER A 118 1.68 9.38 9.64
CA SER A 118 1.34 8.73 10.91
C SER A 118 2.45 7.78 11.39
N LEU A 119 3.11 7.07 10.47
CA LEU A 119 4.26 6.25 10.84
C LEU A 119 5.40 7.12 11.38
N ALA A 120 5.75 8.21 10.68
CA ALA A 120 6.81 9.13 11.10
C ALA A 120 6.51 9.77 12.47
N PHE A 121 5.32 10.36 12.64
CA PHE A 121 4.91 10.97 13.90
C PHE A 121 4.77 9.94 15.03
N GLY A 122 4.30 8.74 14.72
CA GLY A 122 4.19 7.65 15.68
C GLY A 122 5.54 7.20 16.21
N VAL A 123 6.57 7.12 15.35
CA VAL A 123 7.95 6.82 15.78
C VAL A 123 8.51 7.96 16.63
N LEU A 124 8.35 9.22 16.20
CA LEU A 124 8.81 10.39 16.95
C LEU A 124 8.19 10.51 18.36
N ARG A 125 6.96 10.00 18.54
CA ARG A 125 6.23 10.00 19.82
C ARG A 125 6.28 8.67 20.55
N SER A 126 7.16 7.76 20.16
CA SER A 126 7.31 6.46 20.82
C SER A 126 8.72 6.28 21.38
N ASN A 127 8.81 5.56 22.49
CA ASN A 127 10.07 5.09 23.00
C ASN A 127 10.37 3.70 22.41
N ALA A 128 11.64 3.47 22.06
CA ALA A 128 12.11 2.14 21.74
C ALA A 128 11.85 1.20 22.92
N LYS A 129 11.38 -0.01 22.65
CA LYS A 129 11.24 -1.03 23.70
C LYS A 129 12.63 -1.44 24.16
N SER A 130 12.89 -1.32 25.45
CA SER A 130 14.13 -1.85 26.05
C SER A 130 14.22 -3.34 25.76
N ALA A 131 15.38 -3.80 25.30
CA ALA A 131 15.65 -5.23 25.18
C ALA A 131 15.72 -5.81 26.60
N SER A 132 14.68 -6.54 27.00
CA SER A 132 14.68 -7.39 28.21
C SER A 132 15.05 -8.81 27.83
#